data_AF-A0A227J029-F1
#
_entry.id   AF-A0A227J029-F1
#
_cell.length_a   1.000
_cell.length_b   1.000
_cell.length_c   1.000
_cell.angle_alpha   90.00
_cell.angle_beta   90.00
_cell.angle_gamma   90.00
#
_symmetry.space_group_name_H-M   'P 1'
#
loop_
_entity.id
_entity.type
_entity.pdbx_description
1 polymer ?
#
loop_
_entity_poly.entity_id
_entity_poly.type
_entity_poly.pdbx_seq_one_letter_code
_entity_poly.pdbx_strand_id
1 'polypeptide(L)'
;MYHTFESLLQVWILCMKKRIIKNSKVKNISRFVSLKTDSVQTTESDLEFDACFHFEFASHVKSFETQPLGFEYRLNGRLRR
;
A
#
# COMPACT_ATOMS: atom_id res chain seq x y z
N MET A 1 13.81 28.13 -2.76
CA MET A 1 13.43 27.09 -3.74
C MET A 1 13.89 25.68 -3.35
N TYR A 2 14.94 25.49 -2.54
CA TYR A 2 15.37 24.16 -2.09
C TYR A 2 14.55 23.56 -0.94
N HIS A 3 13.96 24.40 -0.06
CA HIS A 3 13.10 23.93 1.03
C HIS A 3 11.79 23.27 0.57
N THR A 4 11.25 23.65 -0.59
CA THR A 4 10.04 23.04 -1.16
C THR A 4 10.34 21.68 -1.79
N PHE A 5 11.54 21.47 -2.33
CA PHE A 5 11.92 20.19 -2.93
C PHE A 5 12.24 19.14 -1.86
N GLU A 6 12.99 19.52 -0.83
CA GLU A 6 13.27 18.65 0.33
C GLU A 6 11.99 18.28 1.11
N SER A 7 11.05 19.22 1.27
CA SER A 7 9.76 18.91 1.91
C SER A 7 8.87 18.01 1.04
N LEU A 8 8.86 18.19 -0.28
CA LEU A 8 8.16 17.28 -1.20
C LEU A 8 8.80 15.90 -1.24
N LEU A 9 10.14 15.82 -1.25
CA LEU A 9 10.89 14.56 -1.13
C LEU A 9 10.61 13.88 0.21
N GLN A 10 10.61 14.62 1.31
CA GLN A 10 10.31 14.09 2.64
C GLN A 10 8.86 13.59 2.71
N VAL A 11 7.89 14.31 2.13
CA VAL A 11 6.48 13.88 2.04
C VAL A 11 6.34 12.65 1.14
N TRP A 12 7.05 12.60 0.01
CA TRP A 12 7.03 11.47 -0.91
C TRP A 12 7.66 10.22 -0.29
N ILE A 13 8.82 10.36 0.36
CA ILE A 13 9.50 9.31 1.13
C ILE A 13 8.66 8.86 2.32
N LEU A 14 7.95 9.77 3.01
CA LEU A 14 7.00 9.40 4.05
C LEU A 14 5.79 8.67 3.46
N CYS A 15 5.31 9.04 2.27
CA CYS A 15 4.16 8.44 1.60
C CYS A 15 4.47 7.04 1.02
N MET A 16 5.74 6.73 0.76
CA MET A 16 6.20 5.43 0.24
C MET A 16 6.61 4.42 1.33
N LYS A 17 6.33 4.67 2.62
CA LYS A 17 6.62 3.69 3.69
C LYS A 17 5.51 2.66 3.81
N LYS A 18 5.68 1.49 3.19
CA LYS A 18 4.77 0.34 3.29
C LYS A 18 4.51 -0.07 4.75
N ARG A 19 3.24 -0.35 5.11
CA ARG A 19 2.89 -0.83 6.45
C ARG A 19 3.45 -2.24 6.66
N ILE A 20 4.30 -2.41 7.67
CA ILE A 20 4.80 -3.74 8.06
C ILE A 20 3.75 -4.41 8.95
N ILE A 21 3.09 -5.44 8.42
CA ILE A 21 2.13 -6.24 9.17
C ILE A 21 2.90 -7.11 10.17
N LYS A 22 2.88 -6.72 11.46
CA LYS A 22 3.45 -7.50 12.56
C LYS A 22 2.31 -8.02 13.41
N ASN A 23 1.93 -9.28 13.18
CA ASN A 23 0.98 -10.05 13.98
C ASN A 23 -0.48 -9.56 13.90
N SER A 24 -1.19 -9.94 12.82
CA SER A 24 -2.65 -9.77 12.77
C SER A 24 -3.34 -10.86 13.59
N LYS A 25 -4.44 -10.52 14.27
CA LYS A 25 -5.33 -11.53 14.89
C LYS A 25 -6.07 -12.37 13.84
N VAL A 26 -6.11 -11.87 12.60
CA VAL A 26 -6.77 -12.50 11.45
C VAL A 26 -5.82 -13.49 10.80
N LYS A 27 -6.25 -14.73 10.61
CA LYS A 27 -5.41 -15.84 10.10
C LYS A 27 -5.23 -15.85 8.57
N ASN A 28 -5.84 -14.93 7.84
CA ASN A 28 -5.86 -14.93 6.37
C ASN A 28 -4.76 -14.04 5.79
N ILE A 29 -3.53 -14.16 6.31
CA ILE A 29 -2.38 -13.45 5.74
C ILE A 29 -1.83 -14.29 4.58
N SER A 30 -1.97 -13.76 3.38
CA SER A 30 -1.49 -14.39 2.15
C SER A 30 -0.37 -13.56 1.51
N ARG A 31 0.57 -14.24 0.85
CA ARG A 31 1.70 -13.61 0.15
C ARG A 31 1.58 -13.89 -1.34
N PHE A 32 1.49 -12.83 -2.13
CA PHE A 32 1.44 -12.88 -3.58
C PHE A 32 2.75 -12.39 -4.17
N VAL A 33 3.33 -13.17 -5.09
CA VAL A 33 4.57 -12.79 -5.80
C VAL A 33 4.17 -12.17 -7.14
N SER A 34 4.59 -10.93 -7.38
CA SER A 34 4.24 -10.19 -8.60
C SER A 34 5.51 -9.90 -9.40
N LEU A 35 5.47 -10.19 -10.70
CA LEU A 35 6.53 -9.85 -11.65
C LEU A 35 6.47 -8.37 -12.03
N LYS A 36 5.26 -7.79 -12.10
CA LYS A 36 5.07 -6.36 -12.42
C LYS A 36 5.67 -5.42 -11.38
N THR A 37 5.65 -5.84 -10.12
CA THR A 37 6.12 -5.03 -9.00
C THR A 37 7.49 -5.49 -8.49
N ASP A 38 8.06 -6.54 -9.07
CA ASP A 38 9.30 -7.21 -8.65
C ASP A 38 9.41 -7.38 -7.12
N SER A 39 8.28 -7.70 -6.48
CA SER A 39 8.19 -7.75 -5.03
C SER A 39 7.08 -8.66 -4.53
N VAL A 40 7.14 -8.98 -3.24
CA VAL A 40 6.14 -9.79 -2.56
C VAL A 40 5.11 -8.88 -1.92
N GLN A 41 3.85 -9.07 -2.31
CA GLN A 41 2.70 -8.37 -1.80
C GLN A 41 2.06 -9.18 -0.67
N THR A 42 2.08 -8.64 0.54
CA THR A 42 1.38 -9.23 1.69
C THR A 42 -0.03 -8.67 1.76
N THR A 43 -1.01 -9.56 1.89
CA THR A 43 -2.44 -9.27 1.92
C THR A 43 -3.04 -9.82 3.22
N GLU A 44 -4.08 -9.19 3.75
CA GLU A 44 -4.74 -9.58 5.02
C GLU A 44 -6.11 -10.25 4.80
N SER A 45 -6.51 -10.47 3.53
CA SER A 45 -7.74 -11.16 3.17
C SER A 45 -7.64 -11.86 1.82
N ASP A 46 -8.51 -12.84 1.60
CA ASP A 46 -8.61 -13.55 0.31
C ASP A 46 -9.06 -12.62 -0.82
N LEU A 47 -9.91 -11.64 -0.52
CA LEU A 47 -10.35 -10.64 -1.50
C LEU A 47 -9.18 -9.77 -2.00
N GLU A 48 -8.28 -9.35 -1.10
CA GLU A 48 -7.07 -8.62 -1.50
C GLU A 48 -6.13 -9.49 -2.35
N PHE A 49 -6.05 -10.78 -2.03
CA PHE A 49 -5.24 -11.73 -2.78
C PHE A 49 -5.77 -11.95 -4.20
N ASP A 50 -7.08 -12.12 -4.36
CA ASP A 50 -7.73 -12.23 -5.67
C ASP A 50 -7.58 -10.94 -6.50
N ALA A 51 -7.64 -9.77 -5.85
CA ALA A 51 -7.38 -8.50 -6.52
C ALA A 51 -5.93 -8.41 -7.05
N CYS A 52 -4.94 -8.91 -6.30
CA CYS A 52 -3.55 -8.97 -6.76
C CYS A 52 -3.42 -9.81 -8.04
N PHE A 53 -4.13 -10.94 -8.12
CA PHE A 53 -4.19 -11.74 -9.35
C PHE A 53 -4.75 -10.94 -10.53
N HIS A 54 -5.86 -10.24 -10.33
CA HIS A 54 -6.46 -9.42 -11.38
C HIS A 54 -5.48 -8.35 -11.89
N PHE A 55 -4.80 -7.65 -10.98
CA PHE A 55 -3.82 -6.62 -11.33
C PHE A 55 -2.56 -7.18 -12.03
N GLU A 56 -2.13 -8.38 -11.66
CA GLU A 56 -0.98 -9.03 -12.31
C GLU A 56 -1.26 -9.32 -13.79
N PHE A 57 -2.47 -9.75 -14.15
CA PHE A 57 -2.78 -10.12 -15.54
C PHE A 57 -3.39 -8.98 -16.37
N ALA A 58 -3.87 -7.91 -15.75
CA ALA A 58 -4.42 -6.76 -16.46
C ALA A 58 -3.35 -5.98 -17.26
N SER A 59 -3.41 -5.98 -18.59
CA SER A 59 -2.37 -5.37 -19.46
C SER A 59 -2.16 -3.86 -19.25
N HIS A 60 -3.20 -3.15 -18.78
CA HIS A 60 -3.15 -1.70 -18.52
C HIS A 60 -2.52 -1.34 -17.17
N VAL A 61 -2.40 -2.31 -16.25
CA VAL A 61 -1.79 -2.11 -14.94
C VAL A 61 -0.29 -2.32 -15.05
N LYS A 62 0.49 -1.25 -14.84
CA LYS A 62 1.96 -1.30 -14.88
C LYS A 62 2.57 -1.73 -13.56
N SER A 63 1.99 -1.29 -12.45
CA SER A 63 2.40 -1.64 -11.10
C SER A 63 1.23 -1.45 -10.14
N PHE A 64 1.30 -2.09 -8.99
CA PHE A 64 0.35 -1.94 -7.88
C PHE A 64 1.08 -2.11 -6.55
N GLU A 65 0.46 -1.70 -5.46
CA GLU A 65 1.06 -1.84 -4.13
C GLU A 65 -0.02 -2.27 -3.15
N THR A 66 0.29 -3.26 -2.30
CA THR A 66 -0.58 -3.62 -1.18
C THR A 66 -0.20 -2.85 0.07
N GLN A 67 -1.21 -2.60 0.91
CA GLN A 67 -1.03 -1.98 2.22
C GLN A 67 -0.36 -0.58 2.18
N PRO A 68 -0.86 0.34 1.33
CA PRO A 68 -0.41 1.72 1.35
C PRO A 68 -0.67 2.35 2.73
N LEU A 69 0.03 3.43 3.04
CA LEU A 69 -0.17 4.13 4.30
C LEU A 69 -1.63 4.57 4.47
N GLY A 70 -2.16 4.34 5.68
CA GLY A 70 -3.45 4.90 6.06
C GLY A 70 -3.42 6.42 5.88
N PHE A 71 -4.45 6.96 5.23
CA PHE A 71 -4.61 8.40 5.03
C PHE A 71 -5.33 9.00 6.24
N GLU A 72 -4.96 10.23 6.58
CA GLU A 72 -5.70 10.97 7.59
C GLU A 72 -6.93 11.63 6.96
N TYR A 73 -8.08 11.51 7.60
CA TYR A 73 -9.32 12.14 7.15
C TYR A 73 -10.05 12.83 8.29
N ARG A 74 -10.78 13.90 7.98
CA ARG A 74 -11.64 14.59 8.94
C ARG A 74 -13.04 14.00 8.86
N LEU A 75 -13.52 13.47 9.97
CA LEU A 75 -14.89 12.99 10.13
C LEU A 75 -15.52 13.65 11.35
N ASN A 76 -16.63 14.35 11.16
CA ASN A 76 -17.35 15.09 12.21
C ASN A 76 -16.45 16.05 12.99
N GLY A 77 -15.60 16.80 12.28
CA GLY A 77 -14.64 17.75 12.86
C GLY A 77 -13.48 17.10 13.63
N ARG A 78 -13.39 15.77 13.67
CA ARG A 78 -12.30 15.04 14.31
C ARG A 78 -11.36 14.46 13.26
N LEU A 79 -10.06 14.61 13.47
CA LEU A 79 -9.05 13.94 12.66
C LEU A 79 -9.03 12.45 13.01
N ARG A 80 -9.04 11.60 11.97
CA ARG A 80 -9.04 10.14 12.05
C ARG A 80 -7.95 9.60 11.13
N ARG A 81 -7.48 8.40 11.42
CA ARG A 81 -6.52 7.61 10.64
C ARG A 81 -7.00 6.18 10.55
#